data_AF-A0A087DMQ9-F1
#
_entry.id   AF-A0A087DMQ9-F1
#
_cell.length_a   1.000
_cell.length_b   1.000
_cell.length_c   1.000
_cell.angle_alpha   90.00
_cell.angle_beta   90.00
_cell.angle_gamma   90.00
#
_symmetry.space_group_name_H-M   'P 1'
#
loop_
_entity.id
_entity.type
_entity.pdbx_description
1 polymer ?
#
loop_
_entity_poly.entity_id
_entity_poly.type
_entity_poly.pdbx_seq_one_letter_code
_entity_poly.pdbx_strand_id
1 'polypeptide(L)'
;MDNTHARRFDDTVRRRAGERGAIMTLRDCPRAMRVVVDGIDLDDRHRFRLCEIGLAPGAGLRVMQRSAFGGRVVAFGNERVAVDGGTARAVRVRFARDEHAQDDVA
;
A
#
# COMPACT_ATOMS: atom_id res chain seq x y z
N MET A 1 7.79 9.73 -23.52
CA MET A 1 7.65 8.48 -22.75
C MET A 1 6.25 8.44 -22.16
N ASP A 2 5.32 7.80 -22.86
CA ASP A 2 3.88 7.86 -22.59
C ASP A 2 3.46 7.13 -21.30
N ASN A 3 2.86 7.88 -20.36
CA ASN A 3 2.32 7.36 -19.10
C ASN A 3 1.02 6.53 -19.28
N THR A 4 0.56 6.33 -20.51
CA THR A 4 -0.68 5.61 -20.84
C THR A 4 -0.63 4.13 -20.44
N HIS A 5 0.53 3.50 -20.54
CA HIS A 5 0.67 2.07 -20.20
C HIS A 5 0.64 1.80 -18.69
N ALA A 6 1.14 2.75 -17.88
CA ALA A 6 1.07 2.67 -16.43
C ALA A 6 -0.39 2.76 -15.96
N ARG A 7 -1.13 3.78 -16.45
CA ARG A 7 -2.54 4.01 -16.10
C ARG A 7 -3.43 2.80 -16.39
N ARG A 8 -3.23 2.15 -17.54
CA ARG A 8 -4.02 0.96 -17.93
C ARG A 8 -3.74 -0.24 -17.03
N PHE A 9 -2.51 -0.42 -16.57
CA PHE A 9 -2.16 -1.46 -15.62
C PHE A 9 -2.78 -1.18 -14.25
N ASP A 10 -2.73 0.07 -13.79
CA ASP A 10 -3.33 0.50 -12.52
C ASP A 10 -4.84 0.21 -12.45
N ASP A 11 -5.58 0.46 -13.55
CA ASP A 11 -7.02 0.18 -13.63
C ASP A 11 -7.34 -1.31 -13.55
N THR A 12 -6.50 -2.19 -14.11
CA THR A 12 -6.72 -3.64 -14.01
C THR A 12 -6.55 -4.15 -12.58
N VAL A 13 -5.61 -3.59 -11.83
CA VAL A 13 -5.39 -3.96 -10.42
C VAL A 13 -6.55 -3.43 -9.56
N ARG A 14 -7.01 -2.19 -9.82
CA ARG A 14 -8.21 -1.63 -9.16
C ARG A 14 -9.46 -2.48 -9.40
N ARG A 15 -9.67 -2.94 -10.64
CA ARG A 15 -10.78 -3.84 -10.98
C ARG A 15 -10.70 -5.17 -10.24
N ARG A 16 -9.53 -5.83 -10.23
CA ARG A 16 -9.33 -7.10 -9.48
C ARG A 16 -9.59 -6.96 -7.99
N ALA A 17 -9.18 -5.85 -7.37
CA ALA A 17 -9.47 -5.63 -5.95
C ALA A 17 -10.95 -5.33 -5.65
N GLY A 18 -11.71 -4.86 -6.65
CA GLY A 18 -13.15 -4.65 -6.57
C GLY A 18 -13.97 -5.93 -6.78
N GLU A 19 -13.39 -6.98 -7.37
CA GLU A 19 -13.98 -8.30 -7.48
C GLU A 19 -14.00 -8.94 -6.08
N ARG A 20 -15.19 -8.99 -5.46
CA ARG A 20 -15.41 -9.43 -4.07
C ARG A 20 -14.75 -10.78 -3.79
N GLY A 21 -13.56 -10.76 -3.19
CA GLY A 21 -12.85 -11.97 -2.76
C GLY A 21 -11.34 -11.97 -3.03
N ALA A 22 -10.80 -11.07 -3.85
CA ALA A 22 -9.36 -10.99 -4.07
C ALA A 22 -8.67 -10.34 -2.85
N ILE A 23 -7.95 -11.13 -2.06
CA ILE A 23 -7.06 -10.62 -1.01
C ILE A 23 -5.92 -9.86 -1.69
N MET A 24 -5.90 -8.53 -1.55
CA MET A 24 -4.82 -7.69 -2.08
C MET A 24 -3.78 -7.43 -1.00
N THR A 25 -2.50 -7.59 -1.34
CA THR A 25 -1.39 -7.29 -0.43
C THR A 25 -0.69 -5.99 -0.85
N LEU A 26 0.05 -5.37 0.08
CA LEU A 26 0.87 -4.19 -0.23
C LEU A 26 1.89 -4.49 -1.35
N ARG A 27 2.33 -5.75 -1.47
CA ARG A 27 3.19 -6.24 -2.56
C ARG A 27 2.51 -6.19 -3.93
N ASP A 28 1.19 -6.21 -4.01
CA ASP A 28 0.48 -6.13 -5.29
C ASP A 28 0.17 -4.69 -5.70
N CYS A 29 0.39 -3.74 -4.78
CA CYS A 29 0.08 -2.34 -5.02
C CYS A 29 1.02 -1.70 -6.06
N PRO A 30 0.44 -1.00 -7.05
CA PRO A 30 1.19 -0.14 -7.96
C PRO A 30 1.73 1.11 -7.25
N ARG A 31 2.62 1.82 -7.95
CA ARG A 31 3.13 3.13 -7.50
C ARG A 31 2.01 4.18 -7.53
N ALA A 32 2.18 5.23 -6.73
CA ALA A 32 1.27 6.36 -6.57
C ALA A 32 -0.16 6.02 -6.10
N MET A 33 -0.42 4.78 -5.69
CA MET A 33 -1.73 4.35 -5.21
C MET A 33 -1.91 4.65 -3.72
N ARG A 34 -3.14 5.06 -3.36
CA ARG A 34 -3.60 5.19 -1.98
C ARG A 34 -4.34 3.93 -1.56
N VAL A 35 -3.93 3.36 -0.44
CA VAL A 35 -4.49 2.13 0.12
C VAL A 35 -4.68 2.26 1.61
N VAL A 36 -5.60 1.49 2.18
CA VAL A 36 -5.82 1.37 3.61
C VAL A 36 -5.41 -0.03 4.03
N VAL A 37 -4.63 -0.14 5.11
CA VAL A 37 -4.27 -1.44 5.69
C VAL A 37 -5.52 -2.10 6.26
N ASP A 38 -5.79 -3.33 5.84
CA ASP A 38 -6.93 -4.11 6.31
C ASP A 38 -6.53 -5.11 7.41
N GLY A 39 -5.29 -5.61 7.33
CA GLY A 39 -4.74 -6.53 8.32
C GLY A 39 -3.27 -6.83 8.07
N ILE A 40 -2.59 -7.39 9.06
CA ILE A 40 -1.18 -7.77 8.98
C ILE A 40 -1.06 -9.22 9.42
N ASP A 41 -0.67 -10.10 8.50
CA ASP A 41 -0.52 -11.54 8.72
C ASP A 41 0.94 -11.88 9.07
N LEU A 42 1.39 -11.35 10.21
CA LEU A 42 2.72 -11.59 10.77
C LEU A 42 2.58 -12.01 12.23
N ASP A 43 3.54 -12.80 12.72
CA ASP A 43 3.63 -13.15 14.14
C ASP A 43 3.72 -11.89 15.01
N ASP A 44 3.21 -11.97 16.25
CA ASP A 44 3.02 -10.82 17.14
C ASP A 44 4.28 -9.95 17.31
N ARG A 45 5.47 -10.56 17.36
CA ARG A 45 6.76 -9.85 17.49
C ARG A 45 7.08 -8.90 16.33
N HIS A 46 6.63 -9.22 15.11
CA HIS A 46 6.81 -8.36 13.94
C HIS A 46 5.66 -7.36 13.78
N ARG A 47 4.46 -7.72 14.22
CA ARG A 47 3.32 -6.78 14.28
C ARG A 47 3.57 -5.61 15.23
N PHE A 48 4.20 -5.84 16.39
CA PHE A 48 4.50 -4.75 17.33
C PHE A 48 5.38 -3.66 16.72
N ARG A 49 6.46 -4.02 16.01
CA ARG A 49 7.35 -3.05 15.34
C ARG A 49 6.65 -2.26 14.23
N LEU A 50 5.67 -2.87 13.55
CA LEU A 50 4.90 -2.20 12.51
C LEU A 50 3.88 -1.22 13.11
N CYS A 51 3.23 -1.59 14.21
CA CYS A 51 2.36 -0.68 14.95
C CYS A 51 3.15 0.49 15.57
N GLU A 52 4.38 0.28 16.03
CA GLU A 52 5.25 1.33 16.57
C GLU A 52 5.56 2.44 15.54
N ILE A 53 5.57 2.11 14.25
CA ILE A 53 5.78 3.05 13.14
C ILE A 53 4.47 3.47 12.45
N GLY A 54 3.32 3.20 13.08
CA GLY A 54 1.99 3.60 12.59
C GLY A 54 1.40 2.72 11.48
N LEU A 55 2.06 1.61 11.11
CA LEU A 55 1.57 0.65 10.13
C LEU A 55 0.65 -0.36 10.83
N ALA A 56 -0.59 0.05 11.07
CA ALA A 56 -1.63 -0.72 11.74
C ALA A 56 -2.89 -0.86 10.85
N PRO A 57 -3.78 -1.83 11.10
CA PRO A 57 -5.09 -1.89 10.44
C PRO A 57 -5.82 -0.55 10.55
N GLY A 58 -6.36 -0.06 9.44
CA GLY A 58 -6.97 1.27 9.29
C GLY A 58 -6.02 2.36 8.82
N ALA A 59 -4.70 2.15 8.82
CA ALA A 59 -3.73 3.14 8.37
C ALA A 59 -3.85 3.40 6.86
N GLY A 60 -3.98 4.67 6.48
CA GLY A 60 -3.93 5.13 5.09
C GLY A 60 -2.49 5.30 4.63
N LEU A 61 -2.13 4.64 3.53
CA LEU A 61 -0.78 4.62 2.96
C LEU A 61 -0.79 5.09 1.51
N ARG A 62 0.27 5.79 1.10
CA ARG A 62 0.56 6.06 -0.31
C ARG A 62 1.79 5.28 -0.75
N VAL A 63 1.65 4.43 -1.77
CA VAL A 63 2.80 3.69 -2.33
C VAL A 63 3.63 4.64 -3.16
N MET A 64 4.82 5.00 -2.67
CA MET A 64 5.72 5.94 -3.35
C MET A 64 6.56 5.22 -4.39
N GLN A 65 7.12 4.06 -4.03
CA GLN A 65 8.04 3.31 -4.90
C GLN A 65 7.88 1.80 -4.74
N ARG A 66 8.27 1.09 -5.80
CA ARG A 66 8.42 -0.36 -5.83
C ARG A 66 9.91 -0.68 -5.80
N SER A 67 10.32 -1.52 -4.86
CA SER A 67 11.68 -2.05 -4.82
C SER A 67 11.81 -3.27 -5.75
N ALA A 68 13.00 -3.49 -6.31
CA ALA A 68 13.30 -4.62 -7.18
C ALA A 68 13.08 -5.97 -6.48
N PHE A 69 13.25 -6.03 -5.15
CA PHE A 69 13.11 -7.25 -4.34
C PHE A 69 11.69 -7.48 -3.81
N GLY A 70 10.69 -6.77 -4.34
CA GLY A 70 9.31 -6.92 -3.91
C GLY A 70 8.94 -6.11 -2.66
N GLY A 71 9.84 -5.28 -2.15
CA GLY A 71 9.53 -4.28 -1.11
C GLY A 71 8.80 -3.05 -1.67
N ARG A 72 8.25 -2.21 -0.78
CA ARG A 72 7.57 -0.95 -1.10
C ARG A 72 8.10 0.17 -0.22
N VAL A 73 8.22 1.37 -0.79
CA VAL A 73 8.31 2.59 0.02
C VAL A 73 6.91 3.15 0.13
N VAL A 74 6.40 3.27 1.36
CA VAL A 74 5.10 3.86 1.64
C VAL A 74 5.26 5.18 2.38
N ALA A 75 4.41 6.14 2.05
CA ALA A 75 4.23 7.33 2.87
C ALA A 75 3.02 7.13 3.78
N PHE A 76 3.19 7.50 5.05
CA PHE A 76 2.19 7.50 6.11
C PHE A 76 2.33 8.81 6.88
N GLY A 77 1.31 9.67 6.85
CA GLY A 77 1.47 11.06 7.29
C GLY A 77 2.66 11.72 6.58
N ASN A 78 3.58 12.28 7.38
CA ASN A 78 4.81 12.93 6.89
C ASN A 78 6.01 11.97 6.79
N GLU A 79 5.84 10.71 7.20
CA GLU A 79 6.93 9.74 7.25
C GLU A 79 6.99 8.88 5.99
N ARG A 80 8.20 8.39 5.69
CA ARG A 80 8.46 7.45 4.60
C ARG A 80 9.14 6.21 5.15
N VAL A 81 8.49 5.07 4.95
CA VAL A 81 8.94 3.78 5.49
C VAL A 81 9.26 2.84 4.34
N ALA A 82 10.44 2.23 4.40
CA ALA A 82 10.79 1.11 3.54
C ALA A 82 10.25 -0.19 4.13
N VAL A 83 9.39 -0.86 3.38
CA VAL A 83 8.80 -2.15 3.71
C VAL A 83 9.47 -3.20 2.84
N ASP A 84 10.07 -4.22 3.45
CA ASP A 84 10.68 -5.33 2.71
C ASP A 84 9.63 -6.21 2.02
N GLY A 85 10.08 -7.12 1.16
CA GLY A 85 9.17 -7.93 0.37
C GLY A 85 8.34 -8.93 1.18
N GLY A 86 8.88 -9.47 2.27
CA GLY A 86 8.16 -10.40 3.15
C GLY A 86 7.04 -9.68 3.87
N THR A 87 7.37 -8.55 4.50
CA THR A 87 6.38 -7.67 5.15
C THR A 87 5.31 -7.19 4.17
N ALA A 88 5.69 -6.71 2.98
CA ALA A 88 4.73 -6.23 2.00
C ALA A 88 3.74 -7.31 1.52
N ARG A 89 4.14 -8.59 1.55
CA ARG A 89 3.26 -9.73 1.21
C ARG A 89 2.28 -10.05 2.36
N ALA A 90 2.69 -9.82 3.60
CA ALA A 90 1.87 -10.10 4.78
C ALA A 90 0.87 -8.99 5.11
N VAL A 91 1.10 -7.77 4.61
CA VAL A 91 0.19 -6.63 4.82
C VAL A 91 -0.96 -6.70 3.80
N ARG A 92 -2.16 -7.01 4.26
CA ARG A 92 -3.40 -6.94 3.48
C ARG A 92 -3.88 -5.49 3.39
N VAL A 93 -4.31 -5.08 2.21
CA VAL A 93 -4.73 -3.71 1.94
C VAL A 93 -5.99 -3.67 1.08
N ARG A 94 -6.71 -2.56 1.17
CA ARG A 94 -7.81 -2.22 0.27
C ARG A 94 -7.53 -0.86 -0.36
N PHE A 95 -8.02 -0.62 -1.58
CA PHE A 95 -7.92 0.72 -2.15
C PHE A 95 -8.70 1.71 -1.30
N ALA A 96 -8.07 2.85 -0.99
CA ALA A 96 -8.78 3.97 -0.42
C ALA A 96 -9.80 4.44 -1.46
N ARG A 97 -11.06 4.59 -1.07
CA ARG A 97 -11.98 5.43 -1.85
C ARG A 97 -11.42 6.84 -1.79
N ASP A 98 -11.39 7.52 -2.93
CA ASP A 98 -10.84 8.87 -3.05
C ASP A 98 -11.76 9.84 -2.30
N GLU A 99 -11.66 9.90 -0.97
CA GLU A 99 -12.42 10.83 -0.12
C GLU A 99 -11.54 11.71 0.77
N HIS A 100 -10.21 11.67 0.62
CA HIS A 100 -9.36 12.74 1.13
C HIS A 100 -8.16 12.95 0.21
N ALA A 101 -8.37 13.76 -0.83
CA ALA A 101 -7.34 14.64 -1.33
C ALA A 101 -7.25 15.84 -0.37
N GLN A 102 -6.41 15.74 0.66
CA GLN A 102 -6.09 16.82 1.59
C GLN A 102 -4.62 16.57 1.94
N ASP A 103 -3.68 17.19 1.21
CA ASP A 103 -3.06 18.50 1.46
C ASP A 103 -1.66 18.26 2.03
N ASP A 104 -0.67 18.32 1.15
CA ASP A 104 0.73 18.57 1.50
C ASP A 104 1.30 19.48 0.41
N VAL A 105 0.87 20.74 0.47
CA VAL A 105 1.55 21.88 -0.11
C VAL A 105 2.16 22.64 1.06
N ALA A 106 3.48 22.59 1.14
CA ALA A 106 4.30 23.59 1.80
C ALA A 106 5.56 23.80 0.94
#